data_AF-A0A4R7FIW5-F1
#
_entry.id   AF-A0A4R7FIW5-F1
#
_cell.length_a   1.000
_cell.length_b   1.000
_cell.length_c   1.000
_cell.angle_alpha   90.00
_cell.angle_beta   90.00
_cell.angle_gamma   90.00
#
_symmetry.space_group_name_H-M   'P 1'
#
loop_
_entity.id
_entity.type
_entity.pdbx_description
1 polymer ?
#
loop_
_entity_poly.entity_id
_entity_poly.type
_entity_poly.pdbx_seq_one_letter_code
_entity_poly.pdbx_strand_id
1 'polypeptide(L)'
;MTNPPQRILVVGDDDICTAPFVAALLRTRLAGRDDVRVASAGLDGVVGQPACDHAIEAASAGADLRDHRSEPVTAERIRKADLVLTIDGEERSLVNRMAPGFQTKVFALREASTIAQAGDRWGRLDAVAAVAERLHRDRGLPKPKRIPVPRRGVLLRPVVELGLDDLPEAHHLDGAAHGWALEQARAAAAGIAAVLVALRAGAASAA
;
A
#
# COMPACT_ATOMS: atom_id res chain seq x y z
N MET A 1 -25.91 -16.41 -3.53
CA MET A 1 -24.73 -16.51 -2.65
C MET A 1 -23.89 -15.26 -2.85
N THR A 2 -23.67 -14.44 -1.82
CA THR A 2 -22.78 -13.27 -1.91
C THR A 2 -21.34 -13.74 -2.00
N ASN A 3 -20.56 -13.25 -2.98
CA ASN A 3 -19.13 -13.55 -3.05
C ASN A 3 -18.44 -13.09 -1.75
N PRO A 4 -17.43 -13.84 -1.26
CA PRO A 4 -16.64 -13.39 -0.12
C PRO A 4 -15.99 -12.04 -0.43
N PRO A 5 -15.81 -11.17 0.57
CA PRO A 5 -15.22 -9.86 0.35
C PRO A 5 -13.78 -10.01 -0.15
N GLN A 6 -13.45 -9.19 -1.13
CA GLN A 6 -12.13 -9.07 -1.72
C GLN A 6 -11.18 -8.42 -0.72
N ARG A 7 -9.92 -8.84 -0.69
CA ARG A 7 -8.98 -8.52 0.38
C ARG A 7 -7.75 -7.80 -0.14
N ILE A 8 -7.49 -6.61 0.39
CA ILE A 8 -6.24 -5.88 0.20
C ILE A 8 -5.47 -5.95 1.51
N LEU A 9 -4.22 -6.39 1.44
CA LEU A 9 -3.32 -6.41 2.59
C LEU A 9 -2.18 -5.42 2.35
N VAL A 10 -2.03 -4.44 3.23
CA VAL A 10 -0.86 -3.56 3.25
C VAL A 10 0.15 -4.15 4.24
N VAL A 11 1.40 -4.31 3.82
CA VAL A 11 2.46 -4.86 4.68
C VAL A 11 3.54 -3.81 4.83
N GLY A 12 3.99 -3.59 6.06
CA GLY A 12 5.23 -2.85 6.33
C GLY A 12 6.11 -3.63 7.30
N ASP A 13 7.08 -2.95 7.88
CA ASP A 13 7.98 -3.56 8.86
C ASP A 13 7.25 -3.93 10.18
N ASP A 14 6.83 -2.93 10.95
CA ASP A 14 6.26 -3.15 12.30
C ASP A 14 4.72 -3.04 12.39
N ASP A 15 4.05 -2.59 11.33
CA ASP A 15 2.60 -2.28 11.32
C ASP A 15 2.16 -1.19 12.31
N ILE A 16 3.02 -0.19 12.57
CA ILE A 16 2.70 0.93 13.47
C ILE A 16 2.72 2.32 12.78
N CYS A 17 3.27 2.43 11.58
CA CYS A 17 3.47 3.73 10.92
C CYS A 17 2.88 3.75 9.49
N THR A 18 3.71 3.52 8.46
CA THR A 18 3.34 3.70 7.06
C THR A 18 2.27 2.71 6.59
N ALA A 19 2.38 1.43 6.96
CA ALA A 19 1.42 0.41 6.56
C ALA A 19 -0.01 0.65 7.07
N PRO A 20 -0.24 0.89 8.39
CA PRO A 20 -1.58 1.22 8.85
C PRO A 20 -2.08 2.54 8.28
N PHE A 21 -1.22 3.54 8.10
CA PHE A 21 -1.57 4.80 7.46
C PHE A 21 -2.08 4.61 6.02
N VAL A 22 -1.35 3.87 5.17
CA VAL A 22 -1.78 3.55 3.81
C VAL A 22 -3.08 2.75 3.83
N ALA A 23 -3.22 1.76 4.71
CA ALA A 23 -4.45 0.99 4.83
C ALA A 23 -5.65 1.87 5.20
N ALA A 24 -5.50 2.80 6.13
CA ALA A 24 -6.56 3.73 6.50
C ALA A 24 -6.95 4.65 5.34
N LEU A 25 -5.99 5.20 4.60
CA LEU A 25 -6.27 6.01 3.40
C LEU A 25 -7.06 5.22 2.35
N LEU A 26 -6.69 3.97 2.09
CA LEU A 26 -7.39 3.10 1.16
C LEU A 26 -8.81 2.78 1.65
N ARG A 27 -9.01 2.49 2.94
CA ARG A 27 -10.35 2.30 3.53
C ARG A 27 -11.23 3.53 3.32
N THR A 28 -10.70 4.72 3.60
CA THR A 28 -11.45 5.97 3.40
C THR A 28 -11.84 6.18 1.94
N ARG A 29 -10.94 5.86 0.99
CA ARG A 29 -11.23 6.04 -0.45
C ARG A 29 -12.19 5.00 -0.99
N LEU A 30 -12.22 3.82 -0.39
CA LEU A 30 -13.12 2.72 -0.73
C LEU A 30 -14.39 2.72 0.14
N ALA A 31 -14.67 3.80 0.88
CA ALA A 31 -15.92 3.95 1.61
C ALA A 31 -17.11 3.78 0.64
N GLY A 32 -18.03 2.87 0.96
CA GLY A 32 -19.15 2.46 0.08
C GLY A 32 -18.89 1.20 -0.75
N ARG A 33 -17.71 0.57 -0.64
CA ARG A 33 -17.38 -0.74 -1.22
C ARG A 33 -17.33 -1.82 -0.15
N ASP A 34 -18.51 -2.30 0.26
CA ASP A 34 -18.64 -3.35 1.28
C ASP A 34 -18.06 -4.70 0.84
N ASP A 35 -17.85 -4.87 -0.47
CA ASP A 35 -17.21 -6.00 -1.12
C ASP A 35 -15.68 -5.98 -1.03
N VAL A 36 -15.05 -4.91 -0.50
CA VAL A 36 -13.60 -4.78 -0.37
C VAL A 36 -13.20 -4.54 1.08
N ARG A 37 -12.24 -5.31 1.57
CA ARG A 37 -11.67 -5.21 2.92
C ARG A 37 -10.19 -4.88 2.84
N VAL A 38 -9.78 -3.84 3.54
CA VAL A 38 -8.37 -3.40 3.60
C VAL A 38 -7.84 -3.58 5.02
N ALA A 39 -6.79 -4.36 5.16
CA ALA A 39 -6.08 -4.59 6.42
C ALA A 39 -4.59 -4.20 6.28
N SER A 40 -3.90 -4.01 7.42
CA SER A 40 -2.45 -3.89 7.46
C SER A 40 -1.81 -5.01 8.30
N ALA A 41 -0.50 -5.21 8.14
CA ALA A 41 0.30 -6.18 8.87
C ALA A 41 1.79 -5.83 8.84
N GLY A 42 2.57 -6.41 9.77
CA GLY A 42 3.99 -6.15 9.93
C GLY A 42 4.83 -7.40 9.70
N LEU A 43 5.95 -7.29 8.99
CA LEU A 43 6.95 -8.35 8.86
C LEU A 43 7.53 -8.77 10.23
N ASP A 44 7.89 -7.78 11.04
CA ASP A 44 8.33 -7.93 12.43
C ASP A 44 7.27 -7.41 13.43
N GLY A 45 6.03 -7.29 12.96
CA GLY A 45 4.91 -6.74 13.71
C GLY A 45 4.61 -7.48 15.02
N VAL A 46 4.69 -6.75 16.13
CA VAL A 46 4.27 -7.23 17.45
C VAL A 46 2.78 -7.01 17.61
N VAL A 47 2.03 -7.99 18.11
CA VAL A 47 0.57 -7.85 18.29
C VAL A 47 0.23 -6.72 19.27
N GLY A 48 -0.69 -5.84 18.86
CA GLY A 48 -1.39 -4.93 19.76
C GLY A 48 -0.72 -3.58 20.02
N GLN A 49 0.35 -3.23 19.31
CA GLN A 49 0.95 -1.90 19.41
C GLN A 49 0.05 -0.85 18.75
N PRO A 50 -0.05 0.36 19.32
CA PRO A 50 -0.79 1.46 18.69
C PRO A 50 -0.03 1.99 17.47
N ALA A 51 -0.74 2.68 16.58
CA ALA A 51 -0.08 3.48 15.56
C ALA A 51 0.78 4.59 16.20
N CYS A 52 1.86 4.98 15.54
CA CYS A 52 2.73 6.06 16.01
C CYS A 52 2.02 7.42 15.88
N ASP A 53 2.38 8.37 16.74
CA ASP A 53 1.72 9.67 16.82
C ASP A 53 1.77 10.44 15.49
N HIS A 54 2.90 10.38 14.78
CA HIS A 54 3.04 11.04 13.47
C HIS A 54 2.06 10.49 12.42
N ALA A 55 1.83 9.17 12.39
CA ALA A 55 0.86 8.57 11.47
C ALA A 55 -0.58 8.96 11.85
N ILE A 56 -0.88 9.03 13.15
CA ILE A 56 -2.17 9.50 13.67
C ILE A 56 -2.40 10.97 13.30
N GLU A 57 -1.40 11.83 13.47
CA GLU A 57 -1.48 13.25 13.14
C GLU A 57 -1.61 13.49 11.63
N ALA A 58 -0.87 12.71 10.81
CA ALA A 58 -0.96 12.78 9.36
C ALA A 58 -2.29 12.24 8.82
N ALA A 59 -2.97 11.36 9.56
CA ALA A 59 -4.26 10.82 9.19
C ALA A 59 -5.36 11.90 9.25
N SER A 60 -5.57 12.58 8.12
CA SER A 60 -6.65 13.56 7.95
C SER A 60 -8.00 12.92 7.57
N ALA A 61 -9.09 13.66 7.83
CA ALA A 61 -10.43 13.48 7.23
C ALA A 61 -10.88 12.02 6.98
N GLY A 62 -11.13 11.26 8.05
CA GLY A 62 -11.79 9.95 7.97
C GLY A 62 -10.88 8.73 7.83
N ALA A 63 -9.56 8.90 7.95
CA ALA A 63 -8.57 7.82 7.97
C ALA A 63 -8.00 7.57 9.39
N ASP A 64 -8.82 7.70 10.43
CA ASP A 64 -8.37 7.63 11.84
C ASP A 64 -7.64 6.32 12.18
N LEU A 65 -6.54 6.46 12.93
CA LEU A 65 -5.63 5.38 13.33
C LEU A 65 -5.57 5.16 14.84
N ARG A 66 -6.31 5.93 15.65
CA ARG A 66 -6.23 5.84 17.13
C ARG A 66 -6.58 4.45 17.67
N ASP A 67 -7.48 3.75 16.99
CA ASP A 67 -7.91 2.40 17.33
C ASP A 67 -7.11 1.31 16.58
N HIS A 68 -6.12 1.68 15.75
CA HIS A 68 -5.26 0.71 15.07
C HIS A 68 -4.47 -0.11 16.08
N ARG A 69 -4.37 -1.41 15.82
CA ARG A 69 -3.53 -2.33 16.58
C ARG A 69 -2.74 -3.17 15.60
N SER A 70 -1.43 -3.15 15.76
CA SER A 70 -0.52 -3.89 14.88
C SER A 70 -0.76 -5.40 14.96
N GLU A 71 -0.56 -6.07 13.83
CA GLU A 71 -0.63 -7.53 13.72
C GLU A 71 0.54 -8.07 12.87
N PRO A 72 1.14 -9.21 13.23
CA PRO A 72 2.14 -9.85 12.40
C PRO A 72 1.54 -10.32 11.07
N VAL A 73 2.31 -10.19 10.00
CA VAL A 73 1.98 -10.78 8.71
C VAL A 73 2.22 -12.28 8.77
N THR A 74 1.32 -13.06 8.15
CA THR A 74 1.47 -14.51 8.03
C THR A 74 1.33 -14.92 6.58
N ALA A 75 1.96 -16.05 6.23
CA ALA A 75 1.81 -16.63 4.89
C ALA A 75 0.34 -16.88 4.54
N GLU A 76 -0.51 -17.22 5.52
CA GLU A 76 -1.94 -17.39 5.30
C GLU A 76 -2.65 -16.07 4.93
N ARG A 77 -2.34 -14.96 5.61
CA ARG A 77 -2.90 -13.64 5.27
C ARG A 77 -2.49 -13.21 3.86
N ILE A 78 -1.23 -13.45 3.49
CA ILE A 78 -0.71 -13.18 2.13
C ILE A 78 -1.45 -14.03 1.08
N ARG A 79 -1.63 -15.33 1.35
CA ARG A 79 -2.35 -16.25 0.44
C ARG A 79 -3.81 -15.85 0.26
N LYS A 80 -4.48 -15.39 1.32
CA LYS A 80 -5.89 -14.97 1.30
C LYS A 80 -6.13 -13.60 0.66
N ALA A 81 -5.12 -12.72 0.59
CA ALA A 81 -5.26 -11.42 -0.03
C ALA A 81 -5.42 -11.55 -1.56
N ASP A 82 -6.23 -10.70 -2.19
CA ASP A 82 -6.33 -10.58 -3.65
C ASP A 82 -5.27 -9.61 -4.20
N LEU A 83 -4.82 -8.68 -3.36
CA LEU A 83 -3.72 -7.75 -3.63
C LEU A 83 -2.93 -7.51 -2.33
N VAL A 84 -1.61 -7.59 -2.41
CA VAL A 84 -0.69 -7.24 -1.33
C VAL A 84 0.17 -6.05 -1.76
N LEU A 85 0.17 -5.00 -0.93
CA LEU A 85 0.96 -3.79 -1.12
C LEU A 85 1.99 -3.69 -0.01
N THR A 86 3.27 -3.72 -0.34
CA THR A 86 4.36 -3.43 0.61
C THR A 86 4.74 -1.95 0.55
N ILE A 87 5.41 -1.42 1.56
CA ILE A 87 5.90 -0.04 1.55
C ILE A 87 7.01 0.10 0.51
N ASP A 88 7.95 -0.84 0.47
CA ASP A 88 9.07 -0.83 -0.47
C ASP A 88 9.36 -2.18 -1.15
N GLY A 89 10.45 -2.22 -1.94
CA GLY A 89 10.90 -3.39 -2.68
C GLY A 89 11.59 -4.47 -1.83
N GLU A 90 12.19 -4.11 -0.70
CA GLU A 90 12.86 -5.04 0.22
C GLU A 90 11.81 -5.85 0.98
N GLU A 91 10.80 -5.17 1.52
CA GLU A 91 9.63 -5.78 2.15
C GLU A 91 8.87 -6.67 1.17
N ARG A 92 8.70 -6.24 -0.09
CA ARG A 92 8.12 -7.10 -1.15
C ARG A 92 8.90 -8.41 -1.29
N SER A 93 10.23 -8.31 -1.25
CA SER A 93 11.11 -9.47 -1.37
C SER A 93 10.97 -10.41 -0.17
N LEU A 94 10.81 -9.88 1.04
CA LEU A 94 10.52 -10.66 2.25
C LEU A 94 9.14 -11.35 2.17
N VAL A 95 8.08 -10.61 1.82
CA VAL A 95 6.72 -11.15 1.64
C VAL A 95 6.71 -12.29 0.60
N ASN A 96 7.42 -12.12 -0.52
CA ASN A 96 7.54 -13.15 -1.55
C ASN A 96 8.24 -14.43 -1.06
N ARG A 97 9.18 -14.33 -0.10
CA ARG A 97 9.80 -15.49 0.53
C ARG A 97 8.85 -16.20 1.51
N MET A 98 7.99 -15.44 2.21
CA MET A 98 7.00 -16.01 3.13
C MET A 98 5.88 -16.78 2.42
N ALA A 99 5.51 -16.37 1.21
CA ALA A 99 4.47 -17.02 0.42
C ALA A 99 4.92 -17.29 -1.04
N PRO A 100 5.81 -18.27 -1.26
CA PRO A 100 6.22 -18.67 -2.61
C PRO A 100 5.01 -19.07 -3.46
N GLY A 101 4.98 -18.61 -4.72
CA GLY A 101 3.91 -18.89 -5.69
C GLY A 101 2.81 -17.83 -5.74
N PHE A 102 2.85 -16.81 -4.87
CA PHE A 102 1.87 -15.73 -4.83
C PHE A 102 2.41 -14.37 -5.27
N GLN A 103 3.59 -14.32 -5.90
CA GLN A 103 4.30 -13.07 -6.23
C GLN A 103 3.58 -12.21 -7.28
N THR A 104 2.62 -12.78 -8.02
CA THR A 104 1.82 -12.09 -9.03
C THR A 104 0.86 -11.05 -8.43
N LYS A 105 0.56 -11.15 -7.14
CA LYS A 105 -0.31 -10.21 -6.42
C LYS A 105 0.39 -9.38 -5.36
N VAL A 106 1.72 -9.41 -5.30
CA VAL A 106 2.53 -8.65 -4.32
C VAL A 106 3.32 -7.56 -5.04
N PHE A 107 3.11 -6.30 -4.64
CA PHE A 107 3.75 -5.13 -5.26
C PHE A 107 4.22 -4.15 -4.20
N ALA A 108 5.32 -3.44 -4.46
CA ALA A 108 5.62 -2.24 -3.68
C ALA A 108 4.57 -1.17 -4.00
N LEU A 109 4.18 -0.37 -3.01
CA LEU A 109 3.10 0.61 -3.16
C LEU A 109 3.39 1.60 -4.28
N ARG A 110 4.64 2.06 -4.38
CA ARG A 110 5.08 3.01 -5.40
C ARG A 110 5.14 2.38 -6.80
N GLU A 111 5.54 1.12 -6.91
CA GLU A 111 5.46 0.34 -8.15
C GLU A 111 4.00 0.24 -8.63
N ALA A 112 3.10 -0.23 -7.76
CA ALA A 112 1.69 -0.40 -8.06
C ALA A 112 1.04 0.93 -8.48
N SER A 113 1.32 2.01 -7.73
CA SER A 113 0.84 3.36 -8.04
C SER A 113 1.35 3.87 -9.38
N THR A 114 2.61 3.60 -9.72
CA THR A 114 3.21 4.04 -10.99
C THR A 114 2.56 3.35 -12.18
N ILE A 115 2.33 2.04 -12.11
CA ILE A 115 1.63 1.28 -13.14
C ILE A 115 0.16 1.75 -13.22
N ALA A 116 -0.49 1.97 -12.08
CA ALA A 116 -1.83 2.56 -11.98
C ALA A 116 -1.98 3.86 -12.76
N GLN A 117 -1.06 4.80 -12.56
CA GLN A 117 -1.15 6.14 -13.15
C GLN A 117 -0.78 6.19 -14.64
N ALA A 118 -0.02 5.22 -15.13
CA ALA A 118 0.40 5.18 -16.53
C ALA A 118 -0.54 4.41 -17.45
N GLY A 119 -1.46 3.62 -16.87
CA GLY A 119 -2.48 2.94 -17.64
C GLY A 119 -3.54 3.92 -18.13
N ASP A 120 -3.40 4.42 -19.37
CA ASP A 120 -4.40 5.31 -19.99
C ASP A 120 -5.80 4.67 -20.09
N ARG A 121 -5.89 3.33 -20.02
CA ARG A 121 -7.14 2.55 -20.12
C ARG A 121 -7.09 1.30 -19.26
N TRP A 122 -7.43 1.44 -17.97
CA TRP A 122 -7.70 0.30 -17.07
C TRP A 122 -8.91 -0.54 -17.51
N GLY A 123 -9.79 0.01 -18.35
CA GLY A 123 -10.95 -0.69 -18.87
C GLY A 123 -11.99 -0.98 -17.78
N ARG A 124 -12.87 -1.95 -18.06
CA ARG A 124 -13.92 -2.38 -17.12
C ARG A 124 -13.38 -3.54 -16.28
N LEU A 125 -12.88 -3.23 -15.08
CA LEU A 125 -12.52 -4.23 -14.08
C LEU A 125 -13.64 -4.36 -13.03
N ASP A 126 -13.85 -5.57 -12.55
CA ASP A 126 -14.90 -5.95 -11.59
C ASP A 126 -14.34 -6.52 -10.28
N ALA A 127 -13.03 -6.81 -10.23
CA ALA A 127 -12.38 -7.40 -9.07
C ALA A 127 -10.99 -6.80 -8.77
N VAL A 128 -10.60 -6.80 -7.50
CA VAL A 128 -9.26 -6.51 -6.98
C VAL A 128 -8.23 -7.48 -7.56
N ALA A 129 -8.59 -8.77 -7.70
CA ALA A 129 -7.72 -9.76 -8.32
C ALA A 129 -7.39 -9.40 -9.78
N ALA A 130 -8.37 -8.87 -10.54
CA ALA A 130 -8.14 -8.41 -11.91
C ALA A 130 -7.22 -7.18 -11.97
N VAL A 131 -7.25 -6.32 -10.93
CA VAL A 131 -6.27 -5.23 -10.78
C VAL A 131 -4.88 -5.81 -10.57
N ALA A 132 -4.72 -6.78 -9.66
CA ALA A 132 -3.44 -7.43 -9.40
C ALA A 132 -2.88 -8.12 -10.65
N GLU A 133 -3.71 -8.84 -11.41
CA GLU A 133 -3.33 -9.46 -12.68
C GLU A 133 -2.86 -8.41 -13.70
N ARG A 134 -3.55 -7.26 -13.77
CA ARG A 134 -3.16 -6.19 -14.68
C ARG A 134 -1.85 -5.54 -14.27
N LEU A 135 -1.68 -5.23 -12.99
CA LEU A 135 -0.41 -4.75 -12.42
C LEU A 135 0.72 -5.73 -12.71
N HIS A 136 0.46 -7.04 -12.62
CA HIS A 136 1.47 -8.06 -12.88
C HIS A 136 1.89 -8.09 -14.35
N ARG A 137 0.91 -8.03 -15.26
CA ARG A 137 1.14 -7.98 -16.71
C ARG A 137 1.99 -6.79 -17.11
N ASP A 138 1.70 -5.64 -16.51
CA ASP A 138 2.35 -4.37 -16.83
C ASP A 138 3.58 -4.13 -15.90
N ARG A 139 4.00 -5.14 -15.12
CA ARG A 139 5.13 -5.01 -14.20
C ARG A 139 6.42 -4.64 -14.94
N GLY A 140 7.18 -3.72 -14.35
CA GLY A 140 8.44 -3.22 -14.90
C GLY A 140 8.29 -2.07 -15.89
N LEU A 141 7.08 -1.71 -16.32
CA LEU A 141 6.80 -0.54 -17.16
C LEU A 141 5.48 0.18 -16.78
N PRO A 142 5.50 1.49 -16.47
CA PRO A 142 6.68 2.35 -16.43
C PRO A 142 7.47 2.19 -15.13
N LYS A 143 8.74 2.58 -15.21
CA LYS A 143 9.60 2.65 -14.03
C LYS A 143 9.26 3.91 -13.23
N PRO A 144 9.08 3.82 -11.91
CA PRO A 144 8.87 5.00 -11.08
C PRO A 144 10.01 6.01 -11.23
N LYS A 145 9.70 7.31 -11.27
CA LYS A 145 10.73 8.36 -11.33
C LYS A 145 11.42 8.48 -9.97
N ARG A 146 12.76 8.54 -9.92
CA ARG A 146 13.53 8.78 -8.68
C ARG A 146 13.01 10.00 -7.93
N ILE A 147 12.92 9.92 -6.60
CA ILE A 147 12.42 11.02 -5.76
C ILE A 147 13.60 11.67 -5.03
N PRO A 148 13.77 12.99 -5.14
CA PRO A 148 14.71 13.73 -4.32
C PRO A 148 14.31 13.71 -2.84
N VAL A 149 15.21 13.30 -1.95
CA VAL A 149 15.01 13.41 -0.49
C VAL A 149 15.49 14.79 0.00
N PRO A 150 14.64 15.60 0.66
CA PRO A 150 15.06 16.88 1.22
C PRO A 150 16.04 16.70 2.39
N ARG A 151 17.15 17.48 2.40
CA ARG A 151 18.15 17.49 3.49
C ARG A 151 17.97 18.69 4.42
N ARG A 152 18.38 18.51 5.69
CA ARG A 152 18.54 19.59 6.68
C ARG A 152 19.98 20.12 6.62
N GLY A 153 20.17 21.42 6.31
CA GLY A 153 21.45 22.14 6.48
C GLY A 153 22.21 22.53 5.19
N VAL A 154 22.88 23.70 5.24
CA VAL A 154 23.51 24.43 4.13
C VAL A 154 24.95 23.95 3.90
N LEU A 155 25.17 22.86 3.15
CA LEU A 155 26.44 22.61 2.45
C LEU A 155 26.32 21.46 1.43
N LEU A 156 26.73 21.74 0.20
CA LEU A 156 26.51 20.96 -1.03
C LEU A 156 27.11 19.55 -0.99
N ARG A 157 26.25 18.52 -1.08
CA ARG A 157 26.55 17.12 -1.49
C ARG A 157 25.29 16.44 -2.07
N PRO A 158 25.42 15.42 -2.94
CA PRO A 158 24.35 15.00 -3.85
C PRO A 158 23.11 14.49 -3.12
N VAL A 159 21.94 14.81 -3.69
CA VAL A 159 20.62 14.26 -3.34
C VAL A 159 20.74 12.73 -3.25
N VAL A 160 20.32 12.14 -2.13
CA VAL A 160 20.15 10.68 -2.08
C VAL A 160 18.89 10.38 -2.89
N GLU A 161 19.05 9.69 -4.01
CA GLU A 161 17.93 9.25 -4.83
C GLU A 161 17.48 7.89 -4.33
N LEU A 162 16.23 7.82 -3.85
CA LEU A 162 15.59 6.53 -3.56
C LEU A 162 15.47 5.70 -4.84
N GLY A 163 15.56 4.38 -4.69
CA GLY A 163 15.33 3.42 -5.75
C GLY A 163 13.94 3.58 -6.37
N LEU A 164 13.74 2.86 -7.47
CA LEU A 164 12.53 2.98 -8.27
C LEU A 164 11.30 2.61 -7.42
N ASP A 165 11.36 1.51 -6.68
CA ASP A 165 10.20 0.99 -5.93
C ASP A 165 10.16 1.48 -4.47
N ASP A 166 11.17 2.23 -4.02
CA ASP A 166 11.35 2.55 -2.61
C ASP A 166 10.40 3.67 -2.16
N LEU A 167 9.76 3.49 -1.00
CA LEU A 167 9.24 4.58 -0.20
C LEU A 167 10.21 4.81 0.98
N PRO A 168 10.37 6.05 1.44
CA PRO A 168 11.24 6.31 2.59
C PRO A 168 10.62 5.67 3.84
N GLU A 169 11.42 4.91 4.60
CA GLU A 169 11.00 4.35 5.88
C GLU A 169 10.70 5.49 6.86
N ALA A 170 9.42 5.71 7.16
CA ALA A 170 8.98 6.84 7.96
C ALA A 170 9.30 6.66 9.45
N HIS A 171 9.30 5.42 9.96
CA HIS A 171 9.38 5.18 11.41
C HIS A 171 10.73 5.57 12.02
N HIS A 172 11.82 5.50 11.26
CA HIS A 172 13.15 5.89 11.71
C HIS A 172 13.48 7.38 11.47
N LEU A 173 12.54 8.16 10.95
CA LEU A 173 12.71 9.58 10.65
C LEU A 173 12.03 10.46 11.69
N ASP A 174 12.60 11.65 11.91
CA ASP A 174 12.06 12.66 12.82
C ASP A 174 11.42 13.84 12.09
N GLY A 175 10.42 14.45 12.74
CA GLY A 175 9.81 15.72 12.35
C GLY A 175 9.44 15.83 10.87
N ALA A 176 10.06 16.79 10.17
CA ALA A 176 9.72 17.11 8.78
C ALA A 176 10.03 15.96 7.79
N ALA A 177 11.03 15.13 8.07
CA ALA A 177 11.38 13.99 7.22
C ALA A 177 10.34 12.87 7.32
N HIS A 178 9.82 12.64 8.53
CA HIS A 178 8.72 11.72 8.77
C HIS A 178 7.46 12.16 8.01
N GLY A 179 7.04 13.42 8.19
CA GLY A 179 5.86 13.96 7.51
C GLY A 179 5.98 13.92 5.98
N TRP A 180 7.17 14.21 5.45
CA TRP A 180 7.45 14.06 4.02
C TRP A 180 7.29 12.61 3.55
N ALA A 181 7.83 11.63 4.27
CA ALA A 181 7.70 10.22 3.91
C ALA A 181 6.23 9.74 3.89
N LEU A 182 5.44 10.15 4.89
CA LEU A 182 4.00 9.87 4.92
C LEU A 182 3.27 10.52 3.74
N GLU A 183 3.64 11.74 3.33
CA GLU A 183 3.02 12.34 2.14
C GLU A 183 3.39 11.63 0.82
N GLN A 184 4.61 11.09 0.71
CA GLN A 184 4.96 10.23 -0.41
C GLN A 184 4.10 8.95 -0.43
N ALA A 185 3.88 8.34 0.74
CA ALA A 185 3.00 7.18 0.88
C ALA A 185 1.53 7.53 0.54
N ARG A 186 1.03 8.71 0.97
CA ARG A 186 -0.31 9.19 0.61
C ARG A 186 -0.48 9.37 -0.89
N ALA A 187 0.49 10.00 -1.55
CA ALA A 187 0.46 10.21 -3.00
C ALA A 187 0.44 8.87 -3.76
N ALA A 188 1.24 7.89 -3.32
CA ALA A 188 1.24 6.55 -3.90
C ALA A 188 -0.09 5.80 -3.65
N ALA A 189 -0.62 5.87 -2.43
CA ALA A 189 -1.92 5.28 -2.09
C ALA A 189 -3.05 5.87 -2.95
N ALA A 190 -3.02 7.18 -3.23
CA ALA A 190 -4.00 7.83 -4.09
C ALA A 190 -3.96 7.30 -5.55
N GLY A 191 -2.77 7.03 -6.08
CA GLY A 191 -2.59 6.49 -7.43
C GLY A 191 -3.25 5.12 -7.62
N ILE A 192 -3.03 4.19 -6.68
CA ILE A 192 -3.68 2.87 -6.74
C ILE A 192 -5.16 2.93 -6.35
N ALA A 193 -5.55 3.80 -5.42
CA ALA A 193 -6.95 3.97 -5.02
C ALA A 193 -7.85 4.40 -6.20
N ALA A 194 -7.35 5.24 -7.09
CA ALA A 194 -8.11 5.70 -8.27
C ALA A 194 -8.60 4.53 -9.14
N VAL A 195 -7.77 3.49 -9.28
CA VAL A 195 -8.13 2.26 -10.02
C VAL A 195 -9.13 1.42 -9.23
N LEU A 196 -8.90 1.24 -7.93
CA LEU A 196 -9.73 0.39 -7.07
C LEU A 196 -11.16 0.95 -6.89
N VAL A 197 -11.30 2.27 -6.79
CA VAL A 197 -12.58 2.97 -6.74
C VAL A 197 -13.38 2.80 -8.04
N ALA A 198 -12.69 2.75 -9.18
CA ALA A 198 -13.31 2.60 -10.49
C ALA A 198 -13.80 1.15 -10.80
N LEU A 199 -13.55 0.18 -9.92
CA LEU A 199 -14.09 -1.17 -10.08
C LEU A 199 -15.61 -1.12 -10.08
N ARG A 200 -16.23 -1.89 -10.98
CA ARG A 200 -17.68 -2.07 -10.95
C ARG A 200 -18.05 -3.04 -9.84
N ALA A 201 -19.16 -2.78 -9.17
CA ALA A 201 -19.79 -3.79 -8.32
C ALA A 201 -20.02 -5.03 -9.18
N GLY A 202 -19.47 -6.17 -8.75
CA GLY A 202 -19.74 -7.44 -9.40
C GLY A 202 -21.26 -7.61 -9.49
N ALA A 203 -21.77 -7.89 -10.69
CA ALA A 203 -23.18 -8.24 -10.82
C ALA A 203 -23.44 -9.40 -9.86
N ALA A 204 -24.35 -9.21 -8.90
CA ALA A 204 -24.88 -10.33 -8.16
C ALA A 204 -25.37 -11.31 -9.23
N SER A 205 -24.70 -12.45 -9.35
CA SER A 205 -25.14 -13.51 -10.25
C SER A 205 -26.52 -13.92 -9.76
N ALA A 206 -27.56 -13.39 -10.42
CA ALA A 206 -28.91 -13.83 -10.27
C ALA A 206 -28.97 -15.23 -10.88
N ALA A 207 -28.93 -16.22 -10.00
CA ALA A 207 -29.27 -17.61 -10.26
C ALA A 207 -30.23 -18.05 -9.17
#